data_AF-A0A961IIL9-F1
#
_entry.id   AF-A0A961IIL9-F1
#
_cell.length_a   1.000
_cell.length_b   1.000
_cell.length_c   1.000
_cell.angle_alpha   90.00
_cell.angle_beta   90.00
_cell.angle_gamma   90.00
#
_symmetry.space_group_name_H-M   'P 1'
#
loop_
_entity.id
_entity.type
_entity.pdbx_description
1 polymer ?
#
loop_
_entity_poly.entity_id
_entity_poly.type
_entity_poly.pdbx_seq_one_letter_code
_entity_poly.pdbx_strand_id
1 'polypeptide(L)'
;EIYGAGEPGQFAHTYRLGGLTCLAGDVIGDYSFAEPLRRGDRLMFLDMSHYTMVKSSNFNGVRTPSIAIANSDTGSLRVVREFGYEDFRNRLS
;
A
#
# COMPACT_ATOMS: atom_id res chain seq x y z
N GLU A 1 0.46 9.39 -5.76
CA GLU A 1 -0.79 10.05 -5.33
C GLU A 1 -1.62 9.11 -4.46
N ILE A 2 -2.47 9.64 -3.59
CA ILE A 2 -3.41 8.87 -2.77
C ILE A 2 -4.82 9.40 -3.04
N TYR A 3 -5.75 8.50 -3.32
CA TYR A 3 -7.15 8.88 -3.57
C TYR A 3 -7.72 9.67 -2.39
N GLY A 4 -8.23 10.87 -2.66
CA GLY A 4 -8.82 11.77 -1.66
C GLY A 4 -7.81 12.53 -0.78
N ALA A 5 -6.51 12.38 -1.01
CA ALA A 5 -5.47 13.17 -0.36
C ALA A 5 -5.04 14.37 -1.22
N GLY A 6 -4.49 15.39 -0.57
CA GLY A 6 -3.89 16.56 -1.21
C GLY A 6 -2.42 16.74 -0.81
N GLU A 7 -1.81 17.78 -1.37
CA GLU A 7 -0.46 18.21 -1.00
C GLU A 7 -0.40 18.65 0.48
N PRO A 8 0.77 18.62 1.14
CA PRO A 8 0.92 19.10 2.51
C PRO A 8 0.34 20.52 2.70
N GLY A 9 -0.51 20.70 3.71
CA GLY A 9 -1.18 21.97 3.99
C GLY A 9 -2.36 22.34 3.08
N GLN A 10 -2.69 21.53 2.06
CA GLN A 10 -3.88 21.76 1.23
C GLN A 10 -5.18 21.52 2.02
N PHE A 11 -5.20 20.49 2.87
CA PHE A 11 -6.28 20.21 3.81
C PHE A 11 -5.83 20.38 5.27
N ALA A 12 -6.81 20.39 6.18
CA ALA A 12 -6.60 20.69 7.60
C ALA A 12 -5.69 19.69 8.34
N HIS A 13 -5.56 18.45 7.85
CA HIS A 13 -4.83 17.39 8.54
C HIS A 13 -3.68 16.85 7.69
N THR A 14 -2.44 17.28 7.97
CA THR A 14 -1.24 16.79 7.28
C THR A 14 -0.54 15.68 8.06
N TYR A 15 -0.17 14.61 7.37
CA TYR A 15 0.52 13.45 7.92
C TYR A 15 1.73 13.06 7.05
N ARG A 16 2.81 12.64 7.71
CA ARG A 16 3.89 11.88 7.08
C ARG A 16 3.54 10.41 7.11
N LEU A 17 3.40 9.79 5.94
CA LEU A 17 3.13 8.35 5.82
C LEU A 17 4.43 7.58 5.72
N GLY A 18 4.65 6.68 6.68
CA GLY A 18 5.76 5.72 6.68
C GLY A 18 5.32 4.34 6.21
N GLY A 19 6.28 3.54 5.75
CA GLY A 19 6.08 2.11 5.50
C GLY A 19 6.17 1.27 6.78
N LEU A 20 6.30 -0.05 6.58
CA LEU A 20 6.23 -1.04 7.65
C LEU A 20 7.62 -1.58 8.05
N THR A 21 8.68 -1.15 7.39
CA THR A 21 10.02 -1.69 7.61
C THR A 21 10.75 -0.95 8.74
N CYS A 22 11.88 -1.50 9.17
CA CYS A 22 12.71 -0.88 10.22
C CYS A 22 13.59 0.27 9.68
N LEU A 23 13.55 0.56 8.38
CA LEU A 23 14.40 1.57 7.79
C LEU A 23 13.89 2.97 8.15
N ALA A 24 14.80 3.83 8.63
CA ALA A 24 14.48 5.23 8.90
C ALA A 24 13.98 5.99 7.64
N GLY A 25 14.42 5.55 6.46
CA GLY A 25 14.02 6.12 5.17
C GLY A 25 12.78 5.50 4.55
N ASP A 26 12.07 4.59 5.25
CA ASP A 26 10.81 4.01 4.75
C ASP A 26 9.67 5.02 4.89
N VAL A 27 9.74 6.06 4.07
CA VAL A 27 8.82 7.20 4.03
C VAL A 27 8.20 7.26 2.65
N ILE A 28 6.88 7.19 2.60
CA ILE A 28 6.11 7.28 1.36
C ILE A 28 5.98 8.74 0.92
N GLY A 29 5.75 9.64 1.88
CA GLY A 29 5.64 11.08 1.64
C GLY A 29 4.75 11.79 2.65
N ASP A 30 4.60 13.09 2.46
CA ASP A 30 3.71 13.95 3.25
C ASP A 30 2.43 14.22 2.44
N TYR A 31 1.29 14.03 3.08
CA TYR A 31 -0.04 14.19 2.45
C TYR A 31 -1.00 14.87 3.42
N SER A 32 -1.96 15.62 2.88
CA SER A 32 -3.04 16.20 3.68
C SER A 32 -4.40 15.57 3.37
N PHE A 33 -5.30 15.55 4.36
CA PHE A 33 -6.65 14.98 4.29
C PHE A 33 -7.69 15.93 4.89
N ALA A 34 -8.90 15.91 4.34
CA ALA A 34 -10.01 16.76 4.81
C ALA A 34 -10.50 16.37 6.21
N GLU A 35 -10.45 15.09 6.55
CA GLU A 35 -10.76 14.54 7.88
C GLU A 35 -9.52 13.87 8.48
N PRO A 36 -9.40 13.80 9.82
CA PRO A 36 -8.26 13.16 10.46
C PRO A 36 -8.29 11.64 10.25
N LEU A 37 -7.15 11.07 9.87
CA LEU A 37 -6.99 9.63 9.71
C LEU A 37 -7.10 8.88 11.04
N ARG A 38 -7.71 7.70 10.99
CA ARG A 38 -7.95 6.81 12.12
C ARG A 38 -7.39 5.42 11.83
N ARG A 39 -7.08 4.69 12.89
CA ARG A 39 -6.67 3.29 12.77
C ARG A 39 -7.79 2.49 12.10
N GLY A 40 -7.46 1.76 11.05
CA GLY A 40 -8.42 0.98 10.26
C GLY A 40 -8.87 1.66 8.96
N ASP A 41 -8.58 2.96 8.78
CA ASP A 41 -8.83 3.63 7.52
C ASP A 41 -8.01 3.00 6.38
N ARG A 42 -8.60 3.00 5.18
CA ARG A 42 -7.97 2.42 4.00
C ARG A 42 -7.43 3.54 3.12
N LEU A 43 -6.14 3.46 2.79
CA LEU A 43 -5.49 4.38 1.86
C LEU A 43 -5.29 3.67 0.51
N MET A 44 -5.68 4.34 -0.57
CA MET A 44 -5.52 3.83 -1.93
C MET A 44 -4.41 4.59 -2.66
N PHE A 45 -3.26 3.96 -2.79
CA PHE A 45 -2.15 4.46 -3.60
C PHE A 45 -2.46 4.24 -5.08
N LEU A 46 -2.47 5.32 -5.85
CA LEU A 46 -2.80 5.29 -7.27
C LEU A 46 -1.55 4.98 -8.12
N ASP A 47 -1.80 4.56 -9.36
CA ASP A 47 -0.78 4.23 -10.36
C ASP A 47 0.22 3.13 -9.94
N MET A 48 -0.23 2.18 -9.13
CA MET A 48 0.59 1.10 -8.60
C MET A 48 0.57 -0.18 -9.45
N SER A 49 0.13 -0.15 -10.70
CA SER A 49 -0.04 -1.37 -11.54
C SER A 49 1.24 -1.81 -12.24
N HIS A 50 1.96 -0.86 -12.83
CA HIS A 50 3.22 -1.07 -13.55
C HIS A 50 4.46 -0.87 -12.68
N TYR A 51 5.51 -1.64 -12.95
CA TYR A 51 6.83 -1.55 -12.29
C TYR A 51 6.87 -1.74 -10.76
N THR A 52 5.76 -2.06 -10.11
CA THR A 52 5.66 -2.31 -8.67
C THR A 52 5.71 -3.81 -8.36
N MET A 53 4.72 -4.58 -8.81
CA MET A 53 4.55 -6.00 -8.49
C MET A 53 5.73 -6.85 -8.98
N VAL A 54 6.24 -6.53 -10.18
CA VAL A 54 7.36 -7.25 -10.83
C VAL A 54 8.72 -7.06 -10.13
N LYS A 55 8.83 -6.09 -9.21
CA LYS A 55 10.03 -5.79 -8.42
C LYS A 55 9.80 -5.90 -6.92
N SER A 56 8.67 -6.46 -6.51
CA SER A 56 8.33 -6.62 -5.09
C SER A 56 9.22 -7.67 -4.41
N SER A 57 9.54 -7.44 -3.14
CA SER A 57 10.42 -8.30 -2.34
C SER A 57 9.78 -8.63 -0.98
N ASN A 58 10.41 -9.52 -0.22
CA ASN A 58 10.06 -9.81 1.18
C ASN A 58 11.06 -9.17 2.14
N PHE A 59 11.51 -7.95 1.83
CA PHE A 59 12.41 -7.21 2.70
C PHE A 59 11.80 -7.07 4.11
N ASN A 60 12.63 -7.28 5.14
CA ASN A 60 12.22 -7.39 6.55
C ASN A 60 11.12 -8.43 6.85
N GLY A 61 10.85 -9.38 5.95
CA GLY A 61 9.77 -10.35 6.12
C GLY A 61 8.38 -9.72 6.07
N VAL A 62 8.25 -8.48 5.57
CA VAL A 62 6.94 -7.82 5.40
C VAL A 62 6.10 -8.63 4.42
N ARG A 63 4.82 -8.80 4.77
CA ARG A 63 3.88 -9.58 3.96
C ARG A 63 3.70 -8.94 2.57
N THR A 64 3.90 -9.74 1.53
CA THR A 64 3.63 -9.30 0.15
C THR A 64 2.13 -9.06 -0.04
N PRO A 65 1.71 -7.93 -0.63
CA PRO A 65 0.31 -7.67 -0.94
C PRO A 65 -0.28 -8.74 -1.87
N SER A 66 -1.53 -9.12 -1.64
CA SER A 66 -2.26 -10.02 -2.55
C SER A 66 -2.55 -9.33 -3.87
N ILE A 67 -2.59 -10.10 -4.95
CA ILE A 67 -2.93 -9.59 -6.29
C ILE A 67 -4.40 -9.93 -6.53
N ALA A 68 -5.22 -8.93 -6.80
CA ALA A 68 -6.64 -9.09 -7.06
C ALA A 68 -7.07 -8.28 -8.30
N ILE A 69 -8.13 -8.74 -8.95
CA ILE A 69 -8.79 -8.04 -10.05
C ILE A 69 -10.16 -7.60 -9.55
N ALA A 70 -10.42 -6.29 -9.62
CA ALA A 70 -11.73 -5.71 -9.38
C ALA A 70 -12.45 -5.49 -10.72
N ASN A 71 -13.70 -5.91 -10.80
CA ASN A 71 -14.58 -5.61 -11.92
C ASN A 71 -15.41 -4.38 -11.55
N SER A 72 -15.27 -3.28 -12.29
CA SER A 72 -15.99 -2.03 -12.03
C SER A 72 -17.49 -2.12 -12.33
N ASP A 73 -17.90 -2.97 -13.28
CA ASP A 73 -19.28 -3.07 -13.74
C ASP A 73 -20.13 -3.89 -12.75
N THR A 74 -19.54 -4.93 -12.17
CA THR A 74 -20.22 -5.83 -11.24
C THR A 74 -19.88 -5.58 -9.77
N GLY A 75 -18.83 -4.79 -9.50
CA GLY A 75 -18.26 -4.60 -8.18
C GLY A 75 -17.57 -5.85 -7.60
N SER A 76 -17.41 -6.91 -8.39
CA SER A 76 -16.82 -8.16 -7.90
C SER A 76 -15.31 -8.03 -7.75
N LEU A 77 -14.77 -8.66 -6.70
CA LEU A 77 -13.34 -8.77 -6.46
C LEU A 77 -12.93 -10.23 -6.54
N ARG A 78 -11.95 -10.53 -7.40
CA ARG A 78 -11.35 -11.87 -7.50
C ARG A 78 -9.89 -11.80 -7.12
N VAL A 79 -9.52 -12.50 -6.05
CA VAL A 79 -8.13 -12.68 -5.67
C VAL A 79 -7.48 -13.66 -6.64
N VAL A 80 -6.38 -13.25 -7.26
CA VAL A 80 -5.59 -14.03 -8.22
C VAL A 80 -4.47 -14.78 -7.51
N ARG A 81 -3.82 -14.12 -6.55
CA ARG A 81 -2.75 -14.69 -5.76
C ARG A 81 -2.72 -14.10 -4.36
N GLU A 82 -2.66 -14.99 -3.38
CA GLU A 82 -2.32 -14.64 -1.99
C GLU A 82 -0.91 -15.12 -1.69
N PHE A 83 -0.22 -14.38 -0.82
CA PHE A 83 1.11 -14.74 -0.36
C PHE A 83 1.05 -15.09 1.13
N GLY A 84 1.54 -16.28 1.44
CA GLY A 84 1.63 -16.82 2.80
C GLY A 84 3.07 -16.83 3.33
N TYR A 85 3.22 -17.39 4.53
CA TYR A 85 4.54 -17.61 5.14
C TYR A 85 5.45 -18.49 4.26
N GLU A 86 4.87 -19.49 3.60
CA GLU A 86 5.58 -20.43 2.73
C GLU A 86 6.25 -19.75 1.53
N ASP A 87 5.60 -18.75 0.92
CA ASP A 87 6.19 -17.95 -0.17
C ASP A 87 7.45 -17.22 0.29
N PHE A 88 7.47 -16.75 1.56
CA PHE A 88 8.64 -16.11 2.14
C PHE A 88 9.73 -17.13 2.46
N ARG A 89 9.39 -18.21 3.18
CA ARG A 89 10.35 -19.24 3.60
C ARG A 89 11.08 -19.86 2.42
N ASN A 90 10.35 -20.23 1.36
CA ASN A 90 10.90 -20.93 0.20
C ASN A 90 11.78 -20.03 -0.68
N ARG A 91 11.85 -18.71 -0.42
CA ARG A 91 12.80 -17.80 -1.08
C ARG A 91 14.17 -17.76 -0.39
N LEU A 92 14.31 -18.33 0.80
CA LEU A 92 15.52 -18.25 1.61
C LEU A 92 16.40 -19.50 1.54
N SER A 93 15.87 -20.64 1.09
CA SER A 93 16.59 -21.91 0.96
C SER A 93 15.81 -22.93 0.14
#